data_AF-A0A0D6AG77-F1
#
_entry.id   AF-A0A0D6AG77-F1
#
_cell.length_a   1.000
_cell.length_b   1.000
_cell.length_c   1.000
_cell.angle_alpha   90.00
_cell.angle_beta   90.00
_cell.angle_gamma   90.00
#
_symmetry.space_group_name_H-M   'P 1'
#
loop_
_entity.id
_entity.type
_entity.pdbx_description
1 polymer ?
#
loop_
_entity_poly.entity_id
_entity_poly.type
_entity_poly.pdbx_seq_one_letter_code
_entity_poly.pdbx_strand_id
1 'polypeptide(L)'
;MKQFISNVSYWLSDDGIFFIPIAEFKNLVNGTQYNDIEFPFIITDNAPVYGGQILATAFMWSWVEPSGKRHDNMLVSQVEIMIEMFNKYFQSVELIEYANGYYKGIVATNNKQDLSELISNFSFNNNEMSSILPEKLSLINKVKNNFKKVLNLFKKN
;
A
#
# COMPACT_ATOMS: atom_id res chain seq x y z
N MET A 1 -8.08 3.67 -13.18
CA MET A 1 -7.97 2.79 -12.00
C MET A 1 -8.87 1.56 -12.07
N LYS A 2 -10.21 1.70 -12.10
CA LYS A 2 -11.14 0.53 -12.13
C LYS A 2 -10.84 -0.51 -13.21
N GLN A 3 -10.63 -0.07 -14.46
CA GLN A 3 -10.26 -0.98 -15.56
C GLN A 3 -8.94 -1.72 -15.31
N PHE A 4 -7.96 -1.04 -14.71
CA PHE A 4 -6.69 -1.66 -14.36
C PHE A 4 -6.89 -2.75 -13.32
N ILE A 5 -7.63 -2.47 -12.24
CA ILE A 5 -7.91 -3.46 -11.18
C ILE A 5 -8.65 -4.67 -11.75
N SER A 6 -9.66 -4.43 -12.61
CA SER A 6 -10.38 -5.50 -13.30
C SER A 6 -9.46 -6.37 -14.16
N ASN A 7 -8.55 -5.76 -14.93
CA ASN A 7 -7.59 -6.48 -15.75
C ASN A 7 -6.62 -7.30 -14.90
N VAL A 8 -6.12 -6.72 -13.80
CA VAL A 8 -5.22 -7.43 -12.88
C VAL A 8 -5.90 -8.63 -12.28
N SER A 9 -7.14 -8.50 -11.80
CA SER A 9 -7.92 -9.64 -11.31
C SER A 9 -8.08 -10.71 -12.39
N TYR A 10 -8.39 -10.32 -13.63
CA TYR A 10 -8.51 -11.28 -14.73
C TYR A 10 -7.19 -12.00 -15.08
N TRP A 11 -6.05 -11.30 -14.98
CA TRP A 11 -4.73 -11.89 -15.30
C TRP A 11 -4.11 -12.67 -14.15
N LEU A 12 -4.55 -12.42 -12.92
CA LEU A 12 -4.02 -13.09 -11.74
C LEU A 12 -4.44 -14.56 -11.79
N SER A 13 -3.46 -15.47 -11.68
CA SER A 13 -3.73 -16.90 -11.55
C SER A 13 -4.60 -17.18 -10.34
N ASP A 14 -5.29 -18.33 -10.30
CA ASP A 14 -6.16 -18.71 -9.18
C ASP A 14 -5.43 -18.67 -7.83
N ASP A 15 -4.19 -19.16 -7.79
CA ASP A 15 -3.31 -19.12 -6.60
C ASP A 15 -2.45 -17.86 -6.51
N GLY A 16 -2.70 -16.87 -7.38
CA GLY A 16 -1.95 -15.64 -7.45
C GLY A 16 -2.33 -14.67 -6.32
N ILE A 17 -1.34 -13.89 -5.89
CA ILE A 17 -1.52 -12.81 -4.91
C ILE A 17 -1.14 -11.50 -5.59
N PHE A 18 -2.05 -10.54 -5.60
CA PHE A 18 -1.76 -9.17 -6.00
C PHE A 18 -1.43 -8.33 -4.76
N PHE A 19 -0.33 -7.59 -4.83
CA PHE A 19 0.10 -6.68 -3.77
C PHE A 19 0.35 -5.29 -4.37
N ILE A 20 -0.24 -4.27 -3.75
CA ILE A 20 0.01 -2.87 -4.11
C ILE A 20 0.44 -2.08 -2.88
N PRO A 21 1.64 -1.45 -2.90
CA PRO A 21 2.02 -0.54 -1.83
C PRO A 21 1.16 0.72 -1.86
N ILE A 22 0.77 1.19 -0.69
CA ILE A 22 0.00 2.42 -0.49
C ILE A 22 0.94 3.49 0.07
N ALA A 23 0.96 4.65 -0.59
CA ALA A 23 1.57 5.84 -0.01
C ALA A 23 0.64 6.38 1.08
N GLU A 24 1.09 6.35 2.33
CA GLU A 24 0.40 6.99 3.44
C GLU A 24 0.83 8.44 3.58
N PHE A 25 -0.15 9.32 3.84
CA PHE A 25 0.11 10.74 4.06
C PHE A 25 1.16 10.96 5.17
N LYS A 26 0.98 10.30 6.33
CA LYS A 26 1.88 10.40 7.49
C LYS A 26 3.36 10.19 7.12
N ASN A 27 3.65 9.31 6.15
CA ASN A 27 5.02 9.05 5.73
C ASN A 27 5.62 10.17 4.87
N LEU A 28 4.78 10.85 4.10
CA LEU A 28 5.20 11.96 3.25
C LEU A 28 5.45 13.24 4.06
N VAL A 29 4.73 13.40 5.16
CA VAL A 29 4.79 14.59 6.01
C VAL A 29 5.45 14.33 7.36
N ASN A 30 6.12 13.19 7.52
CA ASN A 30 6.80 12.82 8.75
C ASN A 30 7.82 13.90 9.15
N GLY A 31 7.78 14.33 10.41
CA GLY A 31 8.63 15.41 10.93
C GLY A 31 8.16 16.83 10.58
N THR A 32 6.98 16.98 9.97
CA THR A 32 6.34 18.29 9.77
C THR A 32 5.17 18.49 10.74
N GLN A 33 4.64 19.71 10.81
CA GLN A 33 3.45 20.03 11.61
C GLN A 33 2.16 19.33 11.16
N TYR A 34 2.18 18.60 10.04
CA TYR A 34 1.01 17.95 9.44
C TYR A 34 0.97 16.43 9.68
N ASN A 35 1.87 15.88 10.50
CA ASN A 35 2.07 14.42 10.63
C ASN A 35 0.81 13.62 11.06
N ASP A 36 -0.12 14.27 11.77
CA ASP A 36 -1.28 13.62 12.39
C ASP A 36 -2.61 13.95 11.70
N ILE A 37 -2.57 14.36 10.43
CA ILE A 37 -3.78 14.68 9.66
C ILE A 37 -4.33 13.44 8.97
N GLU A 38 -5.62 13.19 9.17
CA GLU A 38 -6.42 12.21 8.44
C GLU A 38 -7.36 12.90 7.45
N PHE A 39 -7.54 12.33 6.26
CA PHE A 39 -8.43 12.88 5.26
C PHE A 39 -9.84 12.25 5.34
N PRO A 40 -10.91 13.03 5.09
CA PRO A 40 -10.89 14.47 4.87
C PRO A 40 -10.70 15.23 6.19
N PHE A 41 -9.93 16.32 6.18
CA PHE A 41 -9.81 17.22 7.33
C PHE A 41 -10.40 18.60 7.04
N ILE A 42 -10.93 19.24 8.07
CA ILE A 42 -11.52 20.57 7.99
C ILE A 42 -10.38 21.61 7.96
N ILE A 43 -10.29 22.37 6.87
CA ILE A 43 -9.36 23.51 6.75
C ILE A 43 -9.91 24.71 7.52
N THR A 44 -11.21 24.97 7.39
CA THR A 44 -11.90 26.04 8.12
C THR A 44 -13.37 25.68 8.27
N ASP A 45 -13.90 25.90 9.48
CA ASP A 45 -15.31 25.64 9.82
C ASP A 45 -16.27 26.71 9.29
N ASN A 46 -15.76 27.90 9.01
CA ASN A 46 -16.56 29.03 8.59
C ASN A 46 -15.81 29.87 7.55
N ALA A 47 -15.81 29.37 6.31
CA ALA A 47 -15.15 30.02 5.19
C ALA A 47 -15.80 31.39 4.89
N PRO A 48 -15.12 32.52 5.14
CA PRO A 48 -15.76 33.84 5.14
C PRO A 48 -16.42 34.24 3.81
N VAL A 49 -15.87 33.74 2.69
CA VAL A 49 -16.33 34.07 1.34
C VAL A 49 -17.35 33.07 0.81
N TYR A 50 -17.28 31.81 1.25
CA TYR A 50 -18.07 30.71 0.68
C TYR A 50 -19.24 30.27 1.56
N GLY A 51 -19.20 30.61 2.86
CA GLY A 51 -20.10 30.05 3.87
C GLY A 51 -19.81 28.56 4.13
N GLY A 52 -20.01 28.12 5.37
CA GLY A 52 -19.83 26.71 5.76
C GLY A 52 -18.37 26.25 5.84
N GLN A 53 -18.16 24.94 5.75
CA GLN A 53 -16.85 24.29 5.97
C GLN A 53 -16.10 24.05 4.66
N ILE A 54 -14.78 24.22 4.68
CA ILE A 54 -13.88 23.75 3.62
C ILE A 54 -13.16 22.50 4.12
N LEU A 55 -13.24 21.42 3.35
CA LEU A 55 -12.54 20.17 3.62
C LEU A 55 -11.43 19.96 2.61
N ALA A 56 -10.25 19.59 3.09
CA ALA A 56 -9.26 18.95 2.24
C ALA A 56 -9.62 17.46 2.13
N THR A 57 -9.73 16.94 0.90
CA THR A 57 -10.14 15.55 0.65
C THR A 57 -9.04 14.69 0.03
N ALA A 58 -7.96 15.32 -0.43
CA ALA A 58 -6.80 14.64 -1.01
C ALA A 58 -5.53 15.50 -0.89
N PHE A 59 -4.39 14.84 -0.98
CA PHE A 59 -3.07 15.48 -1.05
C PHE A 59 -2.37 15.08 -2.34
N MET A 60 -1.83 16.07 -3.05
CA MET A 60 -0.97 15.83 -4.22
C MET A 60 0.46 16.20 -3.88
N TRP A 61 1.40 15.43 -4.41
CA TRP A 61 2.82 15.61 -4.18
C TRP A 61 3.64 15.32 -5.43
N SER A 62 4.90 15.72 -5.40
CA SER A 62 5.87 15.43 -6.45
C SER A 62 7.12 14.83 -5.83
N TRP A 63 7.77 13.93 -6.55
CA TRP A 63 9.01 13.30 -6.11
C TRP A 63 10.10 13.57 -7.13
N VAL A 64 11.23 14.10 -6.66
CA VAL A 64 12.45 14.20 -7.45
C VAL A 64 13.37 13.10 -6.98
N GLU A 65 13.67 12.17 -7.89
CA GLU A 65 14.61 11.09 -7.64
C GLU A 65 16.03 11.64 -7.41
N PRO A 66 16.92 10.88 -6.75
CA PRO A 66 18.34 11.21 -6.69
C PRO A 66 18.99 11.38 -8.08
N SER A 67 18.43 10.73 -9.11
CA SER A 67 18.85 10.86 -10.51
C SER A 67 18.50 12.20 -11.15
N GLY A 68 17.64 13.00 -10.50
CA GLY A 68 17.05 14.23 -11.06
C GLY A 68 15.75 13.99 -11.82
N LYS A 69 15.33 12.74 -12.04
CA LYS A 69 14.03 12.43 -12.65
C LYS A 69 12.89 12.89 -11.74
N ARG A 70 11.88 13.51 -12.32
CA ARG A 70 10.75 14.11 -11.60
C ARG A 70 9.44 13.36 -11.89
N HIS A 71 8.67 13.12 -10.85
CA HIS A 71 7.32 12.56 -10.88
C HIS A 71 6.36 13.59 -10.32
N ASP A 72 5.52 14.15 -11.17
CA ASP A 72 4.56 15.20 -10.80
C ASP A 72 3.16 14.62 -10.59
N ASN A 73 2.33 15.39 -9.88
CA ASN A 73 0.89 15.13 -9.72
C ASN A 73 0.57 13.75 -9.11
N MET A 74 1.41 13.25 -8.22
CA MET A 74 1.15 12.02 -7.50
C MET A 74 0.08 12.28 -6.43
N LEU A 75 -0.91 11.41 -6.35
CA LEU A 75 -2.00 11.53 -5.39
C LEU A 75 -1.73 10.60 -4.19
N VAL A 76 -1.97 11.07 -2.98
CA VAL A 76 -2.08 10.18 -1.82
C VAL A 76 -3.33 9.33 -1.99
N SER A 77 -3.16 8.03 -1.79
CA SER A 77 -4.23 7.06 -1.92
C SER A 77 -5.33 7.31 -0.89
N GLN A 78 -6.59 7.38 -1.35
CA GLN A 78 -7.76 7.24 -0.49
C GLN A 78 -8.01 5.74 -0.29
N VAL A 79 -7.48 5.20 0.81
CA VAL A 79 -7.33 3.75 1.03
C VAL A 79 -8.67 3.04 1.03
N GLU A 80 -9.68 3.63 1.67
CA GLU A 80 -11.03 3.07 1.79
C GLU A 80 -11.67 2.92 0.41
N ILE A 81 -11.53 3.93 -0.44
CA ILE A 81 -12.04 3.92 -1.81
C ILE A 81 -11.29 2.89 -2.66
N MET A 82 -9.98 2.76 -2.47
CA MET A 82 -9.21 1.71 -3.14
C MET A 82 -9.66 0.31 -2.72
N ILE A 83 -9.83 0.05 -1.43
CA ILE A 83 -10.33 -1.23 -0.91
C ILE A 83 -11.71 -1.54 -1.49
N GLU A 84 -12.63 -0.57 -1.50
CA GLU A 84 -13.96 -0.73 -2.11
C GLU A 84 -13.88 -1.06 -3.60
N MET A 85 -12.95 -0.43 -4.35
CA MET A 85 -12.73 -0.76 -5.75
C MET A 85 -12.17 -2.17 -5.95
N PHE A 86 -11.27 -2.62 -5.07
CA PHE A 86 -10.68 -3.97 -5.15
C PHE A 86 -11.70 -5.06 -4.82
N ASN A 87 -12.54 -4.84 -3.80
CA ASN A 87 -13.59 -5.78 -3.39
C ASN A 87 -14.65 -6.05 -4.48
N LYS A 88 -14.69 -5.22 -5.54
CA LYS A 88 -15.56 -5.45 -6.70
C LYS A 88 -15.04 -6.51 -7.67
N TYR A 89 -13.75 -6.84 -7.60
CA TYR A 89 -13.09 -7.73 -8.56
C TYR A 89 -12.40 -8.93 -7.89
N PHE A 90 -11.89 -8.77 -6.67
CA PHE A 90 -11.23 -9.83 -5.92
C PHE A 90 -12.16 -10.44 -4.87
N GLN A 91 -11.95 -11.71 -4.52
CA GLN A 91 -12.75 -12.40 -3.50
C GLN A 91 -12.25 -12.14 -2.07
N SER A 92 -10.95 -11.96 -1.89
CA SER A 92 -10.35 -11.52 -0.63
C SER A 92 -9.50 -10.28 -0.88
N VAL A 93 -9.69 -9.26 -0.05
CA VAL A 93 -8.93 -8.00 -0.07
C VAL A 93 -8.62 -7.61 1.36
N GLU A 94 -7.35 -7.41 1.66
CA GLU A 94 -6.90 -7.03 3.00
C GLU A 94 -5.96 -5.84 2.94
N LEU A 95 -6.13 -4.93 3.89
CA LEU A 95 -5.16 -3.87 4.15
C LEU A 95 -4.11 -4.42 5.12
N ILE A 96 -2.87 -4.41 4.69
CA ILE A 96 -1.76 -4.91 5.49
C ILE A 96 -0.83 -3.76 5.87
N GLU A 97 -0.20 -3.90 7.02
CA GLU A 97 0.93 -3.08 7.41
C GLU A 97 2.23 -3.90 7.27
N TYR A 98 3.30 -3.26 6.84
CA TYR A 98 4.62 -3.89 6.72
C TYR A 98 5.74 -2.92 7.08
N ALA A 99 6.94 -3.47 7.31
CA ALA A 99 8.09 -2.74 7.83
C ALA A 99 7.76 -1.98 9.13
N ASN A 100 7.37 -2.70 10.18
CA ASN A 100 7.06 -2.12 11.50
C ASN A 100 5.94 -1.07 11.49
N GLY A 101 4.88 -1.26 10.69
CA GLY A 101 3.75 -0.32 10.64
C GLY A 101 4.04 0.98 9.88
N TYR A 102 5.25 1.11 9.31
CA TYR A 102 5.61 2.30 8.53
C TYR A 102 4.85 2.31 7.21
N TYR A 103 4.75 1.19 6.50
CA TYR A 103 4.07 1.16 5.21
C TYR A 103 2.78 0.38 5.27
N LYS A 104 1.82 0.77 4.43
CA LYS A 104 0.62 0.01 4.17
C LYS A 104 0.59 -0.52 2.75
N GLY A 105 -0.16 -1.57 2.52
CA GLY A 105 -0.43 -2.08 1.18
C GLY A 105 -1.74 -2.85 1.14
N ILE A 106 -2.33 -2.96 -0.04
CA ILE A 106 -3.47 -3.86 -0.26
C ILE A 106 -2.94 -5.18 -0.79
N VAL A 107 -3.40 -6.27 -0.19
CA VAL A 107 -3.26 -7.63 -0.70
C VAL A 107 -4.61 -8.07 -1.24
N ALA A 108 -4.63 -8.69 -2.43
CA ALA A 108 -5.86 -9.16 -3.05
C ALA A 108 -5.67 -10.51 -3.75
N THR A 109 -6.68 -11.38 -3.67
CA THR A 109 -6.68 -12.71 -4.31
C THR A 109 -8.03 -13.00 -4.97
N ASN A 110 -8.00 -13.79 -6.05
CA ASN A 110 -9.22 -14.23 -6.75
C ASN A 110 -9.96 -15.35 -6.02
N ASN A 111 -9.29 -16.04 -5.10
CA ASN A 111 -9.88 -17.08 -4.27
C ASN A 111 -10.09 -16.59 -2.85
N LYS A 112 -11.14 -17.08 -2.21
CA LYS A 112 -11.40 -16.89 -0.77
C LYS A 112 -10.32 -17.61 0.04
N GLN A 113 -9.23 -16.91 0.30
CA GLN A 113 -8.12 -17.37 1.12
C GLN A 113 -8.11 -16.61 2.44
N ASP A 114 -7.76 -17.31 3.51
CA ASP A 114 -7.37 -16.68 4.76
C ASP A 114 -5.98 -16.08 4.57
N LEU A 115 -5.92 -14.75 4.50
CA LEU A 115 -4.67 -14.02 4.32
C LEU A 115 -3.91 -13.86 5.64
N SER A 116 -4.43 -14.34 6.77
CA SER A 116 -3.80 -14.20 8.09
C SER A 116 -2.37 -14.75 8.13
N GLU A 117 -2.11 -15.91 7.51
CA GLU A 117 -0.76 -16.49 7.45
C GLU A 117 0.18 -15.60 6.62
N LEU A 118 -0.27 -15.10 5.47
CA LEU A 118 0.49 -14.19 4.63
C LEU A 118 0.79 -12.87 5.36
N ILE A 119 -0.23 -12.28 6.00
CA ILE A 119 -0.15 -11.06 6.80
C ILE A 119 0.84 -11.25 7.96
N SER A 120 0.76 -12.39 8.64
CA SER A 120 1.70 -12.71 9.71
C SER A 120 3.13 -12.70 9.19
N ASN A 121 3.41 -13.27 8.01
CA ASN A 121 4.75 -13.22 7.42
C ASN A 121 5.26 -11.80 7.11
N PHE A 122 4.37 -10.83 6.89
CA PHE A 122 4.74 -9.41 6.79
C PHE A 122 5.05 -8.78 8.15
N SER A 123 4.36 -9.21 9.20
CA SER A 123 4.51 -8.73 10.58
C SER A 123 5.63 -9.43 11.37
N PHE A 124 6.02 -10.66 11.00
CA PHE A 124 6.96 -11.49 11.77
C PHE A 124 8.45 -11.25 11.47
N ASN A 125 8.80 -10.33 10.56
CA ASN A 125 10.19 -9.86 10.43
C ASN A 125 10.64 -8.98 11.62
N ASN A 126 9.80 -8.85 12.65
CA ASN A 126 9.99 -7.88 13.73
C ASN A 126 10.73 -8.45 14.96
N ASN A 127 10.93 -9.77 15.10
CA ASN A 127 11.52 -10.34 16.35
C ASN A 127 12.53 -11.49 16.20
N GLU A 128 12.81 -12.03 15.01
CA GLU A 128 13.79 -13.11 14.87
C GLU A 128 14.80 -12.86 13.73
N MET A 129 15.87 -12.13 14.05
CA MET A 129 17.15 -12.30 13.37
C MET A 129 18.11 -13.21 14.15
N SER A 130 17.65 -13.85 15.25
CA SER A 130 18.51 -14.62 16.16
C SER A 130 18.20 -16.11 16.33
N SER A 131 17.15 -16.70 15.76
CA SER A 131 16.97 -18.17 15.82
C SER A 131 15.92 -18.70 14.84
N ILE A 132 16.29 -19.30 13.72
CA ILE A 132 15.33 -19.93 12.78
C ILE A 132 15.66 -21.41 12.58
N LEU A 133 14.65 -22.27 12.83
CA LEU A 133 14.63 -23.70 12.50
C LEU A 133 14.56 -23.95 10.96
N PRO A 134 15.05 -25.11 10.46
CA PRO A 134 15.28 -25.35 9.03
C PRO A 134 14.05 -25.25 8.10
N GLU A 135 12.85 -25.57 8.57
CA GLU A 135 11.65 -25.58 7.71
C GLU A 135 11.13 -24.18 7.38
N LYS A 136 11.18 -23.24 8.34
CA LYS A 136 10.78 -21.84 8.16
C LYS A 136 11.73 -21.08 7.22
N LEU A 137 13.01 -21.49 7.15
CA LEU A 137 13.99 -20.95 6.21
C LEU A 137 13.60 -21.17 4.74
N SER A 138 12.93 -22.29 4.42
CA SER A 138 12.54 -22.59 3.03
C SER A 138 11.47 -21.61 2.51
N LEU A 139 10.48 -21.29 3.33
CA LEU A 139 9.39 -20.38 2.98
C LEU A 139 9.86 -18.93 2.93
N ILE A 140 10.68 -18.51 3.89
CA ILE A 140 11.32 -17.18 3.91
C ILE A 140 12.21 -17.00 2.68
N ASN A 141 12.97 -18.01 2.28
CA ASN A 141 13.78 -17.95 1.07
C ASN A 141 12.92 -17.88 -0.20
N LYS A 142 11.77 -18.56 -0.24
CA LYS A 142 10.82 -18.49 -1.37
C LYS A 142 10.22 -17.09 -1.51
N VAL A 143 9.79 -16.48 -0.41
CA VAL A 143 9.26 -15.11 -0.38
C VAL A 143 10.34 -14.08 -0.73
N LYS A 144 11.53 -14.17 -0.12
CA LYS A 144 12.68 -13.30 -0.45
C LYS A 144 13.08 -13.40 -1.92
N ASN A 145 13.08 -14.61 -2.48
CA ASN A 145 13.39 -14.82 -3.90
C ASN A 145 12.32 -14.21 -4.80
N ASN A 146 11.04 -14.29 -4.43
CA ASN A 146 9.96 -13.65 -5.19
C ASN A 146 10.06 -12.12 -5.12
N PHE A 147 10.31 -11.54 -3.94
CA PHE A 147 10.53 -10.10 -3.81
C PHE A 147 11.76 -9.62 -4.56
N LYS A 148 12.88 -10.36 -4.50
CA LYS A 148 14.11 -10.02 -5.23
C LYS A 148 13.92 -10.10 -6.74
N LYS A 149 13.14 -11.07 -7.24
CA LYS A 149 12.76 -11.16 -8.66
C LYS A 149 11.92 -9.95 -9.08
N VAL A 150 10.91 -9.59 -8.29
CA VAL A 150 10.05 -8.43 -8.55
C VAL A 150 10.88 -7.14 -8.55
N LEU A 151 11.73 -6.92 -7.55
CA LEU A 151 12.62 -5.75 -7.48
C LEU A 151 13.62 -5.68 -8.64
N ASN A 152 14.13 -6.82 -9.12
CA ASN A 152 15.03 -6.87 -10.26
C ASN A 152 14.33 -6.61 -11.60
N LEU A 153 13.03 -6.87 -11.72
CA LEU A 153 12.23 -6.49 -12.89
C LEU A 153 12.07 -4.98 -12.99
N PHE A 154 12.00 -4.28 -11.84
CA PHE A 154 11.94 -2.81 -11.80
C PHE A 154 13.28 -2.11 -12.02
N LYS A 155 14.41 -2.83 -11.98
CA LYS A 155 15.76 -2.28 -12.23
C LYS A 155 16.24 -2.44 -13.68
N LYS A 156 15.49 -3.13 -14.53
CA LYS A 156 15.87 -3.43 -15.93
C LYS A 156 15.16 -2.58 -16.99
N ASN A 157 14.34 -1.62 -16.57
CA ASN A 157 13.70 -0.61 -17.43
C ASN A 157 14.14 0.79 -16.98
#